data_AF-A0A8B9WLX9-F1
#
_entry.id   AF-A0A8B9WLX9-F1
#
_cell.length_a   1.000
_cell.length_b   1.000
_cell.length_c   1.000
_cell.angle_alpha   90.00
_cell.angle_beta   90.00
_cell.angle_gamma   90.00
#
_symmetry.space_group_name_H-M   'P 1'
#
loop_
_entity.id
_entity.type
_entity.pdbx_description
1 polymer ?
#
loop_
_entity_poly.entity_id
_entity_poly.type
_entity_poly.pdbx_seq_one_letter_code
_entity_poly.pdbx_strand_id
1 'polypeptide(L)' 'MVTEKAAYIGTSNWSEDYFSSTSGVGLVVSQRASGAQLGVSTVQEQLRQLFERDWSSRYAVGLDGQAQGQDCVWQG' A
#
# COMPACT_ATOMS: atom_id res chain seq x y z
N MET A 1 -0.60 3.48 -1.31
CA MET A 1 -2.04 3.38 -0.94
C MET A 1 -2.81 2.85 -2.15
N VAL A 2 -3.82 2.01 -1.93
CA VAL A 2 -4.68 1.51 -3.00
C VAL A 2 -6.15 1.67 -2.58
N THR A 3 -7.01 2.07 -3.51
CA THR A 3 -8.47 2.15 -3.36
C THR A 3 -9.12 1.27 -4.42
N GLU A 4 -10.46 1.18 -4.46
CA GLU A 4 -11.12 0.37 -5.50
C GLU A 4 -10.91 0.92 -6.93
N LYS A 5 -10.56 2.21 -7.07
CA LYS A 5 -10.52 2.89 -8.37
C LYS A 5 -9.15 3.45 -8.74
N ALA A 6 -8.25 3.63 -7.77
CA ALA A 6 -6.96 4.24 -8.00
C ALA A 6 -5.88 3.66 -7.09
N ALA A 7 -4.63 3.84 -7.50
CA ALA A 7 -3.47 3.61 -6.67
C ALA A 7 -2.64 4.88 -6.53
N TYR A 8 -2.11 5.12 -5.34
CA TYR A 8 -1.18 6.19 -5.03
C TYR A 8 0.16 5.61 -4.61
N ILE A 9 1.21 6.05 -5.29
CA ILE A 9 2.61 5.74 -4.99
C ILE A 9 3.27 7.08 -4.66
N GLY A 10 3.90 7.19 -3.50
CA GLY A 10 4.58 8.42 -3.10
C GLY A 10 5.76 8.14 -2.22
N THR A 11 6.57 9.19 -2.01
CA THR A 11 7.74 9.14 -1.13
C THR A 11 7.44 9.60 0.30
N SER A 12 6.26 10.16 0.54
CA SER A 12 5.86 10.67 1.85
C SER A 12 5.25 9.56 2.72
N ASN A 13 5.60 9.56 4.00
CA ASN A 13 4.83 8.82 5.01
C ASN A 13 3.50 9.57 5.29
N TRP A 14 2.63 9.03 6.15
CA TRP A 14 1.35 9.66 6.53
C TRP A 14 1.44 10.48 7.83
N SER A 15 2.66 10.88 8.20
CA SER A 15 2.89 11.70 9.38
C SER A 15 2.85 13.18 9.00
N GLU A 16 2.29 13.99 9.91
CA GLU A 16 2.07 15.43 9.72
C GLU A 16 3.36 16.20 9.41
N ASP A 17 4.46 15.83 10.08
CA ASP A 17 5.78 16.44 9.94
C ASP A 17 6.31 16.38 8.50
N TYR A 18 5.96 15.34 7.75
CA TYR A 18 6.37 15.15 6.37
C TYR A 18 5.64 16.07 5.38
N PHE A 19 4.43 16.51 5.70
CA PHE A 19 3.65 17.41 4.85
C PHE A 19 4.09 18.88 4.94
N SER A 20 4.75 19.25 6.03
CA SER A 20 5.14 20.65 6.29
C SER A 20 6.62 20.91 6.04
N SER A 21 7.49 19.92 6.22
CA SER A 21 8.95 20.11 6.25
C SER A 21 9.72 19.42 5.12
N THR A 22 9.06 18.54 4.34
CA THR A 22 9.74 17.68 3.37
C THR A 22 9.12 17.79 1.97
N SER A 23 9.96 17.93 0.94
CA SER A 23 9.52 17.88 -0.46
C SER A 23 9.32 16.44 -0.90
N GLY A 24 8.06 16.01 -1.05
CA GLY A 24 7.69 14.70 -1.56
C GLY A 24 7.21 14.73 -3.01
N VAL A 25 7.29 13.58 -3.69
CA VAL A 25 6.65 13.37 -5.00
C VAL A 25 5.66 12.21 -4.87
N GLY A 26 4.53 12.33 -5.56
CA GLY A 26 3.51 11.29 -5.63
C GLY A 26 2.95 11.12 -7.04
N LEU A 27 2.61 9.88 -7.39
CA LEU A 27 1.95 9.47 -8.62
C LEU A 27 0.60 8.85 -8.28
N VAL A 28 -0.46 9.36 -8.89
CA VAL A 28 -1.80 8.77 -8.84
C VAL A 28 -2.07 8.04 -10.16
N VAL A 29 -2.38 6.76 -10.08
CA VAL A 29 -2.73 5.91 -11.22
C VAL A 29 -4.21 5.58 -11.17
N SER A 30 -4.96 6.04 -12.17
CA SER A 30 -6.39 5.75 -12.36
C SER A 30 -6.61 5.26 -13.79
N GLN A 31 -6.43 3.95 -14.00
CA GLN A 31 -6.62 3.33 -15.31
C GLN A 31 -8.10 3.05 -15.57
N ARG A 32 -8.63 3.57 -16.69
CA ARG A 32 -9.98 3.25 -17.15
C ARG A 32 -9.97 1.91 -17.89
N ALA A 33 -11.01 1.10 -17.68
CA ALA A 33 -11.17 -0.21 -18.30
C ALA A 33 -11.10 -0.18 -19.84
N SER A 34 -11.48 0.93 -20.48
CA SER A 34 -11.44 1.10 -21.93
C SER A 34 -10.03 1.23 -22.53
N GLY A 35 -9.00 1.46 -21.70
CA GLY A 35 -7.59 1.56 -22.13
C GLY A 35 -6.72 0.41 -21.65
N ALA A 36 -7.28 -0.54 -20.90
CA ALA A 36 -6.55 -1.71 -20.41
C ALA A 36 -6.56 -2.80 -21.48
N GLN A 37 -5.38 -3.33 -21.81
CA GLN A 37 -5.26 -4.45 -22.74
C GLN A 37 -5.94 -5.69 -22.13
N LEU A 38 -6.79 -6.35 -22.91
CA LEU A 38 -7.54 -7.52 -22.45
C LEU A 38 -6.56 -8.58 -21.91
N GLY A 39 -6.76 -9.01 -20.66
CA GLY A 39 -5.89 -10.00 -20.00
C GLY A 39 -4.67 -9.44 -19.27
N VAL A 40 -4.43 -8.11 -19.31
CA VAL A 40 -3.36 -7.47 -18.53
C VAL A 40 -3.96 -6.82 -17.28
N SER A 41 -3.46 -7.19 -16.10
CA SER A 41 -3.86 -6.55 -14.84
C SER A 41 -3.43 -5.09 -14.82
N THR A 42 -4.30 -4.21 -14.34
CA THR A 42 -3.95 -2.80 -14.13
C THR A 42 -2.91 -2.69 -13.01
N VAL A 43 -2.15 -1.60 -12.99
CA VAL A 43 -1.22 -1.32 -11.88
C VAL A 43 -1.98 -1.23 -10.55
N GLN A 44 -3.18 -0.66 -10.58
CA GLN A 44 -4.05 -0.62 -9.41
C GLN A 44 -4.43 -2.03 -8.93
N GLU A 45 -4.77 -2.95 -9.84
CA GLU A 45 -5.11 -4.34 -9.51
C GLU A 45 -3.90 -5.10 -8.94
N GLN A 46 -2.71 -4.90 -9.51
CA GLN A 46 -1.48 -5.49 -8.99
C GLN A 46 -1.16 -4.98 -7.57
N LEU A 47 -1.30 -3.67 -7.33
CA LEU A 47 -1.08 -3.09 -6.01
C LEU A 47 -2.13 -3.53 -5.00
N ARG A 48 -3.38 -3.75 -5.43
CA ARG A 48 -4.43 -4.35 -4.59
C ARG A 48 -4.05 -5.75 -4.16
N GLN A 49 -3.56 -6.60 -5.07
CA GLN A 49 -3.13 -7.96 -4.74
C GLN A 49 -1.96 -7.98 -3.75
N LEU A 50 -1.00 -7.05 -3.88
CA LEU A 50 0.08 -6.90 -2.90
C LEU A 50 -0.44 -6.48 -1.52
N PHE A 51 -1.39 -5.53 -1.48
CA PHE A 51 -2.03 -5.13 -0.24
C PHE A 51 -2.73 -6.32 0.43
N GLU A 52 -3.55 -7.08 -0.30
CA GLU A 52 -4.27 -8.25 0.25
C GLU A 52 -3.32 -9.35 0.75
N ARG A 53 -2.23 -9.60 0.02
CA ARG A 53 -1.17 -10.55 0.43
C ARG A 53 -0.58 -10.16 1.78
N ASP A 54 -0.25 -8.88 1.96
CA ASP A 54 0.39 -8.39 3.17
C ASP A 54 -0.60 -8.26 4.32
N TRP A 55 -1.83 -7.84 4.04
CA TRP A 55 -2.91 -7.68 5.01
C TRP A 55 -3.38 -9.01 5.61
N SER A 56 -3.49 -10.05 4.79
CA SER A 56 -3.87 -11.41 5.22
C SER A 56 -2.69 -12.27 5.68
N SER A 57 -1.49 -11.68 5.75
CA SER A 57 -0.27 -12.39 6.11
C SER A 57 -0.26 -12.81 7.57
N ARG A 58 0.42 -13.93 7.87
CA ARG A 58 0.71 -14.37 9.24
C ARG A 58 1.53 -13.36 10.06
N TYR A 59 2.15 -12.38 9.39
CA TYR A 59 2.94 -11.32 10.01
C TYR A 59 2.10 -10.06 10.31
N ALA A 60 0.85 -9.98 9.84
CA ALA A 60 -0.03 -8.86 10.13
C ALA A 60 -0.54 -8.94 11.57
N VAL A 61 -0.48 -7.82 12.30
CA VAL A 61 -0.93 -7.71 13.69
C VAL A 61 -1.99 -6.62 13.81
N GLY A 62 -3.09 -6.93 14.49
CA GLY A 62 -4.14 -5.95 14.79
C GLY A 62 -3.66 -4.95 15.83
N LEU A 63 -4.00 -3.67 15.64
CA LEU A 63 -3.59 -2.59 16.55
C LEU A 63 -4.40 -2.57 17.85
N ASP A 64 -5.57 -3.22 17.87
CA ASP A 64 -6.50 -3.23 19.01
C ASP A 64 -6.07 -4.22 20.11
N GLY A 65 -5.28 -5.23 19.75
CA GLY A 65 -4.64 -6.13 20.69
C GLY A 65 -3.28 -5.55 21.02
N GLN A 66 -3.03 -5.22 22.29
CA GLN A 66 -1.75 -4.79 22.82
C GLN A 66 -0.62 -5.52 22.09
N ALA A 67 0.00 -4.85 21.12
CA ALA A 67 1.15 -5.36 20.39
C ALA A 67 2.32 -5.34 21.39
N GLN A 68 2.27 -6.23 22.38
CA GLN A 68 3.46 -6.67 23.08
C GLN A 68 4.36 -7.08 21.95
N GLY A 69 5.45 -6.34 21.76
CA GLY A 69 6.40 -6.56 20.68
C GLY A 69 6.73 -8.05 20.63
N GLN A 70 6.01 -8.77 19.78
CA GLN A 70 6.47 -10.07 19.34
C GLN A 70 7.65 -9.67 18.50
N ASP A 71 8.83 -9.80 19.10
CA ASP A 71 10.11 -9.48 18.48
C ASP A 71 10.02 -9.87 17.01
N CYS A 72 9.91 -8.85 16.14
CA CYS A 72 9.85 -9.00 14.68
C CYS A 72 11.25 -9.41 14.17
N VAL A 73 11.88 -10.34 14.87
CA VAL A 73 13.15 -10.94 14.52
C VAL A 73 12.82 -12.01 13.49
N TRP A 74 13.17 -11.71 12.25
CA TRP A 74 13.24 -12.72 11.20
C TRP A 74 14.19 -13.84 11.65
N GLN A 75 13.64 -14.98 12.02
CA GLN A 75 14.40 -16.22 12.16
C GLN A 75 14.48 -16.85 10.76
N GLY A 76 15.63 -16.64 10.11
CA GLY A 76 15.96 -17.20 8.79
C GLY A 76 16.18 -18.70 8.82
#